data_AF-A0A1N7G6J4-F1
#
_entry.id   AF-A0A1N7G6J4-F1
#
_cell.length_a   1.000
_cell.length_b   1.000
_cell.length_c   1.000
_cell.angle_alpha   90.00
_cell.angle_beta   90.00
_cell.angle_gamma   90.00
#
_symmetry.space_group_name_H-M   'P 1'
#
loop_
_entity.id
_entity.type
_entity.pdbx_description
1 polymer ?
#
loop_
_entity_poly.entity_id
_entity_poly.type
_entity_poly.pdbx_seq_one_letter_code
_entity_poly.pdbx_strand_id
1 'polypeptide(L)'
;MTISELCRELSRIQFSTAHAKERASRVIQQLQIYDSSVQSGGDINFVALLDAIAGMVWLLEHVRRINDRQVLPAQRLLLAESHATCVQLHQTQSSI
;
A
#
# COMPACT_ATOMS: atom_id res chain seq x y z
N MET A 1 -0.16 13.66 1.17
CA MET A 1 0.78 12.63 0.70
C MET A 1 0.31 12.16 -0.67
N THR A 2 1.15 12.21 -1.68
CA THR A 2 0.84 11.70 -3.03
C THR A 2 1.06 10.18 -3.11
N ILE A 3 0.55 9.52 -4.15
CA ILE A 3 0.81 8.09 -4.36
C ILE A 3 2.31 7.83 -4.55
N SER A 4 3.03 8.69 -5.27
CA SER A 4 4.47 8.53 -5.45
C SER A 4 5.25 8.64 -4.13
N GLU A 5 4.84 9.56 -3.23
CA GLU A 5 5.40 9.66 -1.88
C GLU A 5 5.12 8.39 -1.06
N LEU A 6 3.88 7.89 -1.11
CA LEU A 6 3.47 6.67 -0.42
C LEU A 6 4.30 5.47 -0.90
N CYS A 7 4.45 5.28 -2.21
CA CYS A 7 5.30 4.23 -2.79
C CYS A 7 6.76 4.33 -2.33
N ARG A 8 7.32 5.55 -2.27
CA ARG A 8 8.68 5.77 -1.78
C ARG A 8 8.81 5.36 -0.32
N GLU A 9 7.88 5.75 0.54
CA GLU A 9 7.94 5.38 1.96
C GLU A 9 7.72 3.87 2.18
N LEU A 10 6.79 3.24 1.45
CA LEU A 10 6.59 1.79 1.51
C LEU A 10 7.83 0.99 1.08
N SER A 11 8.56 1.47 0.07
CA SER A 11 9.78 0.80 -0.41
C SER A 11 10.91 0.74 0.63
N ARG A 12 10.84 1.58 1.68
CA ARG A 12 11.84 1.63 2.76
C ARG A 12 11.56 0.64 3.87
N ILE A 13 10.39 -0.01 3.88
CA ILE A 13 10.04 -0.99 4.89
C ILE A 13 10.79 -2.30 4.60
N GLN A 14 11.59 -2.75 5.58
CA GLN A 14 12.34 -4.00 5.47
C GLN A 14 11.57 -5.15 6.11
N PHE A 15 11.03 -6.04 5.27
CA PHE A 15 10.35 -7.25 5.71
C PHE A 15 11.34 -8.43 5.83
N SER A 16 11.14 -9.28 6.82
CA SER A 16 12.03 -10.44 7.05
C SER A 16 11.79 -11.60 6.10
N THR A 17 10.58 -11.76 5.55
CA THR A 17 10.21 -12.91 4.71
C THR A 17 10.15 -12.56 3.23
N ALA A 18 10.51 -13.52 2.36
CA ALA A 18 10.41 -13.35 0.91
C ALA A 18 8.98 -13.02 0.46
N HIS A 19 7.99 -13.73 1.00
CA HIS A 19 6.58 -13.51 0.70
C HIS A 19 6.11 -12.09 1.04
N ALA A 20 6.57 -11.52 2.16
CA ALA A 20 6.22 -10.14 2.53
C ALA A 20 6.92 -9.11 1.61
N LYS A 21 8.17 -9.36 1.21
CA LYS A 21 8.86 -8.53 0.22
C LYS A 21 8.14 -8.53 -1.13
N GLU A 22 7.76 -9.71 -1.62
CA GLU A 22 7.00 -9.85 -2.87
C GLU A 22 5.64 -9.15 -2.77
N ARG A 23 4.92 -9.33 -1.66
CA ARG A 23 3.64 -8.66 -1.44
C ARG A 23 3.79 -7.14 -1.40
N ALA A 24 4.81 -6.61 -0.74
CA ALA A 24 5.09 -5.18 -0.70
C ALA A 24 5.41 -4.61 -2.09
N SER A 25 6.22 -5.33 -2.87
CA SER A 25 6.48 -4.97 -4.27
C SER A 25 5.19 -4.91 -5.10
N ARG A 26 4.31 -5.91 -4.94
CA ARG A 26 3.00 -5.92 -5.62
C ARG A 26 2.11 -4.76 -5.17
N VAL A 27 2.08 -4.42 -3.88
CA VAL A 27 1.34 -3.25 -3.39
C VAL A 27 1.82 -1.97 -4.08
N ILE A 28 3.14 -1.75 -4.15
CA ILE A 28 3.74 -0.58 -4.81
C ILE A 28 3.37 -0.56 -6.29
N GLN A 29 3.46 -1.69 -6.98
CA GLN A 29 3.08 -1.81 -8.39
C GLN A 29 1.60 -1.44 -8.62
N GLN A 30 0.69 -1.92 -7.78
CA GLN A 30 -0.74 -1.62 -7.92
C GLN A 30 -1.04 -0.14 -7.67
N LEU A 31 -0.36 0.47 -6.70
CA LEU A 31 -0.45 1.91 -6.47
C LEU A 31 0.03 2.72 -7.68
N GLN A 32 1.13 2.31 -8.31
CA GLN A 32 1.66 2.96 -9.52
C GLN A 32 0.71 2.83 -10.72
N ILE A 33 0.09 1.66 -10.89
CA ILE A 33 -0.93 1.42 -11.93
C ILE A 33 -2.13 2.36 -11.70
N TYR A 34 -2.61 2.43 -10.46
CA TYR A 34 -3.69 3.34 -10.09
C TYR A 34 -3.32 4.81 -10.34
N ASP A 35 -2.15 5.27 -9.88
CA ASP A 35 -1.68 6.65 -10.08
C ASP A 35 -1.60 7.02 -11.56
N SER A 36 -1.06 6.11 -12.38
CA SER A 36 -0.99 6.27 -13.83
C SER A 36 -2.38 6.38 -14.47
N SER A 37 -3.37 5.62 -13.96
CA SER A 37 -4.75 5.70 -14.45
C SER A 37 -5.44 7.02 -14.09
N VAL A 38 -5.13 7.60 -12.93
CA VAL A 38 -5.63 8.92 -12.53
C VAL A 38 -5.01 10.01 -13.41
N GLN A 39 -3.71 9.91 -13.69
CA GLN A 39 -2.98 10.89 -14.48
C GLN A 39 -3.34 10.88 -15.97
N SER A 40 -3.75 9.72 -16.52
CA SER A 40 -4.11 9.61 -17.93
C SER A 40 -5.44 10.27 -18.28
N GLY A 41 -6.28 10.59 -17.29
CA GLY A 41 -7.61 11.17 -17.49
C GLY A 41 -8.62 10.20 -18.15
N GLY A 42 -8.25 8.93 -18.31
CA GLY A 42 -9.13 7.87 -18.79
C GLY A 42 -9.86 7.17 -17.64
N ASP A 43 -10.22 5.90 -17.84
CA ASP A 43 -10.87 5.09 -16.81
C ASP A 43 -9.93 4.87 -15.62
N ILE A 44 -10.34 5.36 -14.46
CA ILE A 44 -9.60 5.19 -13.21
C ILE A 44 -9.62 3.70 -12.82
N ASN A 45 -8.44 3.13 -12.61
CA ASN A 45 -8.29 1.73 -12.24
C ASN A 45 -8.51 1.53 -10.74
N PHE A 46 -9.77 1.53 -10.32
CA PHE A 46 -10.17 1.28 -8.93
C PHE A 46 -9.78 -0.11 -8.41
N VAL A 47 -9.72 -1.11 -9.31
CA VAL A 47 -9.32 -2.46 -8.94
C VAL A 47 -7.88 -2.48 -8.43
N ALA A 48 -6.98 -1.74 -9.08
CA ALA A 48 -5.59 -1.62 -8.62
C ALA A 48 -5.50 -0.98 -7.22
N LEU A 49 -6.31 0.05 -6.93
CA LEU A 49 -6.35 0.65 -5.58
C LEU A 49 -6.86 -0.35 -4.53
N LEU A 50 -7.92 -1.11 -4.85
CA LEU A 50 -8.47 -2.12 -3.95
C LEU A 50 -7.48 -3.25 -3.67
N ASP A 51 -6.76 -3.72 -4.70
CA ASP A 51 -5.71 -4.73 -4.58
C ASP A 51 -4.55 -4.23 -3.70
N ALA A 52 -4.17 -2.95 -3.81
CA ALA A 52 -3.17 -2.34 -2.94
C ALA A 52 -3.63 -2.31 -1.48
N ILE A 53 -4.88 -1.91 -1.21
CA ILE A 53 -5.48 -1.91 0.13
C ILE A 53 -5.46 -3.33 0.73
N ALA A 54 -5.95 -4.33 -0.02
CA ALA A 54 -5.95 -5.72 0.42
C ALA A 54 -4.52 -6.26 0.68
N GLY A 55 -3.56 -5.87 -0.16
CA GLY A 55 -2.15 -6.20 0.05
C GLY A 55 -1.56 -5.59 1.32
N MET A 56 -1.91 -4.34 1.66
CA MET A 56 -1.49 -3.71 2.91
C MET A 56 -2.12 -4.36 4.14
N VAL A 57 -3.40 -4.71 4.09
CA VAL A 57 -4.07 -5.48 5.17
C VAL A 57 -3.33 -6.79 5.44
N TRP A 58 -2.97 -7.51 4.37
CA TRP A 58 -2.20 -8.74 4.49
C TRP A 58 -0.83 -8.49 5.14
N LEU A 59 -0.11 -7.43 4.73
CA LEU A 59 1.19 -7.09 5.31
C LEU A 59 1.10 -6.74 6.80
N LEU A 60 0.10 -5.93 7.19
CA LEU A 60 -0.16 -5.57 8.59
C LEU A 60 -0.39 -6.83 9.44
N GLU A 61 -1.24 -7.73 8.96
CA GLU A 61 -1.54 -8.97 9.66
C GLU A 61 -0.33 -9.90 9.70
N HIS A 62 0.42 -10.03 8.61
CA HIS A 62 1.63 -10.85 8.54
C HIS A 62 2.68 -10.36 9.55
N VAL A 63 3.01 -9.06 9.52
CA VAL A 63 3.98 -8.44 10.44
C VAL A 63 3.59 -8.66 11.90
N ARG A 64 2.29 -8.53 12.22
CA ARG A 64 1.76 -8.79 13.56
C ARG A 64 1.89 -10.26 13.94
N ARG A 65 1.45 -11.17 13.06
CA ARG A 65 1.36 -12.62 13.32
C ARG A 65 2.71 -13.25 13.57
N ILE A 66 3.74 -12.88 12.80
CA ILE A 66 5.09 -13.42 12.99
C ILE A 66 5.94 -12.58 13.95
N ASN A 67 5.38 -11.48 14.46
CA ASN A 67 6.10 -10.45 15.21
C ASN A 67 7.41 -10.05 14.52
N ASP A 68 7.31 -9.58 13.28
CA ASP A 68 8.47 -9.31 12.43
C ASP A 68 9.34 -8.20 13.04
N ARG A 69 10.47 -8.59 13.65
CA ARG A 69 11.38 -7.65 14.33
C ARG A 69 12.21 -6.81 13.36
N GLN A 70 12.24 -7.14 12.07
CA GLN A 70 12.88 -6.29 11.06
C GLN A 70 12.03 -5.07 10.70
N VAL A 71 10.71 -5.17 10.88
CA VAL A 71 9.79 -4.04 10.70
C VAL A 71 9.70 -3.24 11.98
N LEU A 72 10.40 -2.11 12.00
CA LEU A 72 10.48 -1.19 13.13
C LEU A 72 9.10 -0.64 13.51
N PRO A 73 8.85 -0.27 14.78
CA PRO A 73 7.57 0.30 15.21
C PRO A 73 7.10 1.48 14.35
N ALA A 74 8.01 2.39 13.97
CA ALA A 74 7.71 3.51 13.09
C ALA A 74 7.29 3.07 11.67
N GLN A 75 7.89 1.99 11.14
CA GLN A 75 7.52 1.42 9.83
C GLN A 75 6.16 0.71 9.89
N ARG A 76 5.80 0.11 11.05
CA ARG A 76 4.46 -0.46 11.27
C ARG A 76 3.40 0.62 11.27
N LEU A 77 3.67 1.74 11.94
CA LEU A 77 2.79 2.91 11.94
C LEU A 77 2.64 3.47 10.51
N LEU A 78 3.76 3.67 9.81
CA LEU A 78 3.76 4.11 8.41
C LEU A 78 2.92 3.20 7.51
N LEU A 79 3.01 1.88 7.66
CA LEU A 79 2.21 0.93 6.89
C LEU A 79 0.70 1.08 7.19
N ALA A 80 0.34 1.30 8.46
CA ALA A 80 -1.05 1.52 8.87
C ALA A 80 -1.60 2.87 8.36
N GLU A 81 -0.79 3.93 8.41
CA GLU A 81 -1.14 5.25 7.89
C GLU A 81 -1.28 5.24 6.35
N SER A 82 -0.39 4.51 5.67
CA SER A 82 -0.46 4.30 4.21
C SER A 82 -1.75 3.58 3.84
N HIS A 83 -2.11 2.53 4.58
CA HIS A 83 -3.38 1.82 4.39
C HIS A 83 -4.59 2.75 4.60
N ALA A 84 -4.60 3.51 5.71
CA ALA A 84 -5.67 4.47 5.98
C ALA A 84 -5.80 5.53 4.87
N THR A 85 -4.67 6.02 4.35
CA THR A 85 -4.64 6.96 3.23
C THR A 85 -5.27 6.36 1.97
N CYS A 86 -4.92 5.12 1.62
CA CYS A 86 -5.50 4.43 0.46
C CYS A 86 -7.01 4.15 0.63
N VAL A 87 -7.44 3.77 1.84
CA VAL A 87 -8.88 3.57 2.14
C VAL A 87 -9.64 4.88 2.01
N GLN A 88 -9.12 5.97 2.58
CA GLN A 88 -9.76 7.28 2.48
C GLN A 88 -9.86 7.75 1.03
N LEU A 89 -8.81 7.51 0.23
CA LEU A 89 -8.79 7.80 -1.20
C LEU A 89 -9.89 7.02 -1.95
N HIS A 90 -9.97 5.71 -1.70
CA HIS A 90 -10.99 4.85 -2.29
C HIS A 90 -12.41 5.31 -1.93
N GLN A 91 -12.65 5.65 -0.65
CA GLN A 91 -13.94 6.14 -0.18
C GLN A 91 -14.33 7.48 -0.82
N THR A 92 -13.38 8.41 -0.91
CA THR A 92 -13.61 9.73 -1.51
C THR A 92 -14.02 9.58 -2.97
N GLN A 93 -13.35 8.72 -3.72
CA GLN A 93 -13.64 8.54 -5.14
C GLN A 93 -14.85 7.65 -5.42
N SER A 94 -15.22 6.75 -4.52
CA SER A 94 -16.46 5.95 -4.63
C SER A 94 -17.72 6.77 -4.32
N SER A 95 -17.56 7.96 -3.74
CA SER A 95 -18.66 8.86 -3.34
C SER A 95 -18.93 9.97 -4.37
N ILE A 96 -18.20 9.96 -5.50
CA ILE A 96 -18.32 10.89 -6.65
C ILE A 96 -19.01 10.13 -7.79
#